data_AF-A0A2G9SH46-F1
#
_entry.id   AF-A0A2G9SH46-F1
#
_cell.length_a   1.000
_cell.length_b   1.000
_cell.length_c   1.000
_cell.angle_alpha   90.00
_cell.angle_beta   90.00
_cell.angle_gamma   90.00
#
_symmetry.space_group_name_H-M   'P 1'
#
loop_
_entity.id
_entity.type
_entity.pdbx_description
1 polymer ?
#
loop_
_entity_poly.entity_id
_entity_poly.type
_entity_poly.pdbx_seq_one_letter_code
_entity_poly.pdbx_strand_id
1 'polypeptide(L)'
;MYAHHISSKYDELKKTEKGNKQQHKVHKYITSCDVVMAPVHEAVISLHPTKVWDDISPQFYATFWSLTMYDLAVPSSSYNREINKLKIQMKAIDDNLEMPPNKKKKEKERCTALQDKLVEEEKKQSEHVSRVLQRMKLEKDTWLLARSTKNETITKFLQLCIFPRCIFSSIDAVYCARFVELVHLQKTPNFSTLLCYDRVFSDIIYTVASCTENEASRYGRFLCCMLETVTKWHSDRAVYDKVRKLYYNSV
;
A
#
# COMPACT_ATOMS: atom_id res chain seq x y z
N MET A 1 -12.99 1.12 -4.03
CA MET A 1 -14.34 0.68 -4.50
C MET A 1 -14.83 -0.55 -3.74
N TYR A 2 -14.04 -1.61 -3.60
CA TYR A 2 -14.48 -2.88 -2.98
C TYR A 2 -14.48 -2.91 -1.44
N ALA A 3 -13.87 -1.93 -0.78
CA ALA A 3 -13.71 -1.91 0.68
C ALA A 3 -15.04 -2.06 1.45
N HIS A 4 -16.12 -1.38 0.99
CA HIS A 4 -17.43 -1.49 1.60
C HIS A 4 -18.03 -2.90 1.45
N HIS A 5 -17.96 -3.48 0.24
CA HIS A 5 -18.45 -4.84 -0.02
C HIS A 5 -17.68 -5.88 0.80
N ILE A 6 -16.36 -5.75 0.89
CA ILE A 6 -15.51 -6.62 1.71
C ILE A 6 -15.89 -6.50 3.19
N SER A 7 -16.10 -5.28 3.70
CA SER A 7 -16.51 -5.07 5.09
C SER A 7 -17.88 -5.68 5.37
N SER A 8 -18.86 -5.45 4.49
CA SER A 8 -20.20 -6.03 4.62
C SER A 8 -20.13 -7.56 4.65
N LYS A 9 -19.34 -8.16 3.74
CA LYS A 9 -19.20 -9.61 3.68
C LYS A 9 -18.48 -10.18 4.91
N TYR A 10 -17.49 -9.45 5.42
CA TYR A 10 -16.78 -9.80 6.64
C TYR A 10 -17.71 -9.79 7.87
N ASP A 11 -18.59 -8.79 7.97
CA ASP A 11 -19.56 -8.70 9.07
C ASP A 11 -20.63 -9.81 8.99
N GLU A 12 -21.03 -10.23 7.79
CA GLU A 12 -21.88 -11.42 7.60
C GLU A 12 -21.20 -12.69 8.12
N LEU A 13 -19.96 -12.97 7.69
CA LEU A 13 -19.18 -14.15 8.12
C LEU A 13 -18.82 -14.13 9.61
N LYS A 14 -18.81 -12.95 10.22
CA LYS A 14 -18.63 -12.81 11.67
C LYS A 14 -19.87 -13.27 12.45
N LYS A 15 -21.08 -13.09 11.90
CA LYS A 15 -22.35 -13.46 12.55
C LYS A 15 -22.64 -14.96 12.50
N THR A 16 -22.15 -15.67 11.48
CA THR A 16 -22.45 -17.09 11.25
C THR A 16 -21.65 -18.07 12.12
N GLU A 17 -20.49 -17.68 12.65
CA GLU A 17 -19.62 -18.58 13.44
C GLU A 17 -19.20 -17.98 14.78
N LYS A 18 -19.49 -18.70 15.87
CA LYS A 18 -19.09 -18.37 17.25
C LYS A 18 -17.63 -18.77 17.49
N GLY A 19 -16.68 -17.86 17.26
CA GLY A 19 -15.26 -18.06 17.58
C GLY A 19 -14.45 -16.78 17.49
N ASN A 20 -13.81 -16.35 18.59
CA ASN A 20 -13.27 -14.99 18.73
C ASN A 20 -11.73 -14.90 18.64
N LYS A 21 -11.03 -15.97 18.19
CA LYS A 21 -9.56 -15.95 18.07
C LYS A 21 -9.10 -15.07 16.91
N GLN A 22 -7.95 -14.40 17.08
CA GLN A 22 -7.39 -13.48 16.08
C GLN A 22 -7.14 -14.15 14.71
N GLN A 23 -6.69 -15.41 14.68
CA GLN A 23 -6.52 -16.18 13.44
C GLN A 23 -7.83 -16.35 12.66
N HIS A 24 -8.97 -16.56 13.34
CA HIS A 24 -10.27 -16.66 12.68
C HIS A 24 -10.70 -15.34 12.05
N LYS A 25 -10.38 -14.20 12.68
CA LYS A 25 -10.71 -12.87 12.12
C LYS A 25 -9.99 -12.62 10.80
N VAL A 26 -8.70 -12.96 10.74
CA VAL A 26 -7.92 -12.82 9.51
C VAL A 26 -8.48 -13.73 8.41
N HIS A 27 -8.70 -15.00 8.73
CA HIS A 27 -9.19 -15.96 7.75
C HIS A 27 -10.53 -15.51 7.16
N LYS A 28 -11.48 -15.07 8.02
CA LYS A 28 -12.77 -14.51 7.58
C LYS A 28 -12.62 -13.29 6.68
N TYR A 29 -11.68 -12.39 6.99
CA TYR A 29 -11.42 -11.22 6.15
C TYR A 29 -10.91 -11.62 4.76
N ILE A 30 -10.02 -12.61 4.70
CA ILE A 30 -9.48 -13.13 3.44
C ILE A 30 -10.59 -13.81 2.63
N THR A 31 -11.37 -14.70 3.23
CA THR A 31 -12.52 -15.32 2.56
C THR A 31 -13.50 -14.27 2.03
N SER A 32 -13.72 -13.19 2.78
CA SER A 32 -14.57 -12.08 2.32
C SER A 32 -13.97 -11.38 1.11
N CYS A 33 -12.66 -11.16 1.10
CA CYS A 33 -11.94 -10.61 -0.06
C CYS A 33 -12.06 -11.54 -1.26
N ASP A 34 -11.81 -12.83 -1.09
CA ASP A 34 -11.85 -13.82 -2.18
C ASP A 34 -13.23 -13.87 -2.83
N VAL A 35 -14.30 -13.92 -2.02
CA VAL A 35 -15.67 -13.94 -2.54
C VAL A 35 -16.02 -12.65 -3.30
N VAL A 36 -15.64 -11.49 -2.77
CA VAL A 36 -15.95 -10.20 -3.41
C VAL A 36 -15.09 -9.96 -4.65
N MET A 37 -13.84 -10.42 -4.65
CA MET A 37 -12.88 -10.18 -5.73
C MET A 37 -12.91 -11.28 -6.81
N ALA A 38 -13.48 -12.46 -6.57
CA ALA A 38 -13.55 -13.54 -7.56
C ALA A 38 -14.16 -13.10 -8.90
N PRO A 39 -15.31 -12.39 -8.95
CA PRO A 39 -15.86 -11.91 -10.23
C PRO A 39 -14.92 -10.91 -10.93
N VAL A 40 -14.14 -10.13 -10.15
CA VAL A 40 -13.16 -9.19 -10.69
C VAL A 40 -11.97 -9.95 -11.28
N HIS A 41 -11.51 -11.01 -10.62
CA HIS A 41 -10.44 -11.88 -11.12
C HIS A 41 -10.83 -12.52 -12.45
N GLU A 42 -12.08 -12.96 -12.60
CA GLU A 42 -12.58 -13.52 -13.85
C GLU A 42 -12.70 -12.44 -14.95
N ALA A 43 -13.26 -11.28 -14.61
CA ALA A 43 -13.47 -10.19 -15.57
C ALA A 43 -12.16 -9.63 -16.14
N VAL A 44 -11.07 -9.61 -15.36
CA VAL A 44 -9.79 -9.08 -15.86
C VAL A 44 -9.13 -10.01 -16.89
N ILE A 45 -9.45 -11.31 -16.91
CA ILE A 45 -8.81 -12.28 -17.81
C ILE A 45 -9.00 -11.91 -19.27
N SER A 46 -10.18 -11.41 -19.65
CA SER A 46 -10.50 -11.00 -21.02
C SER A 46 -9.86 -9.68 -21.44
N LEU A 47 -9.21 -8.95 -20.53
CA LEU A 47 -8.58 -7.65 -20.84
C LEU A 47 -7.21 -7.80 -21.52
N HIS A 48 -6.58 -8.97 -21.38
CA HIS A 48 -5.21 -9.21 -21.88
C HIS A 48 -5.10 -10.56 -22.58
N PRO A 49 -4.14 -10.72 -23.51
CA PRO A 49 -3.85 -12.02 -24.11
C PRO A 49 -3.52 -13.09 -23.07
N THR A 50 -3.90 -14.34 -23.32
CA THR A 50 -3.73 -15.47 -22.38
C THR A 50 -2.29 -15.64 -21.88
N LYS A 51 -1.30 -15.39 -22.74
CA LYS A 51 0.13 -15.46 -22.40
C LYS A 51 0.55 -14.50 -21.27
N VAL A 52 -0.17 -13.40 -21.06
CA VAL A 52 0.11 -12.49 -19.92
C VAL A 52 -0.11 -13.20 -18.59
N TRP A 53 -1.11 -14.06 -18.53
CA TRP A 53 -1.50 -14.78 -17.32
C TRP A 53 -0.55 -15.92 -16.96
N ASP A 54 0.40 -16.26 -17.85
CA ASP A 54 1.50 -17.18 -17.55
C ASP A 54 2.58 -16.52 -16.67
N ASP A 55 2.66 -15.18 -16.67
CA ASP A 55 3.67 -14.42 -15.94
C ASP A 55 3.10 -13.81 -14.64
N ILE A 56 1.97 -13.12 -14.77
CA ILE A 56 1.29 -12.44 -13.67
C ILE A 56 -0.10 -13.05 -13.50
N SER A 57 -0.50 -13.44 -12.29
CA SER A 57 -1.84 -13.98 -12.10
C SER A 57 -2.92 -12.89 -12.22
N PRO A 58 -4.15 -13.23 -12.66
CA PRO A 58 -5.30 -12.33 -12.62
C PRO A 58 -5.56 -11.75 -11.21
N GLN A 59 -5.33 -12.57 -10.17
CA GLN A 59 -5.44 -12.15 -8.77
C GLN A 59 -4.41 -11.06 -8.41
N PHE A 60 -3.15 -11.21 -8.82
CA PHE A 60 -2.13 -10.20 -8.60
C PHE A 60 -2.47 -8.88 -9.31
N TYR A 61 -2.87 -8.97 -10.58
CA TYR A 61 -3.29 -7.81 -11.37
C TYR A 61 -4.46 -7.07 -10.71
N ALA A 62 -5.54 -7.78 -10.37
CA ALA A 62 -6.70 -7.20 -9.71
C ALA A 62 -6.36 -6.63 -8.33
N THR A 63 -5.48 -7.28 -7.56
CA THR A 63 -5.01 -6.79 -6.26
C THR A 63 -4.23 -5.50 -6.42
N PHE A 64 -3.31 -5.42 -7.38
CA PHE A 64 -2.57 -4.19 -7.67
C PHE A 64 -3.50 -3.04 -8.01
N TRP A 65 -4.51 -3.24 -8.87
CA TRP A 65 -5.41 -2.17 -9.32
C TRP A 65 -6.51 -1.82 -8.32
N SER A 66 -6.87 -2.71 -7.41
CA SER A 66 -7.93 -2.48 -6.42
C SER A 66 -7.48 -1.76 -5.15
N LEU A 67 -6.19 -1.85 -4.80
CA LEU A 67 -5.62 -1.21 -3.61
C LEU A 67 -5.22 0.25 -3.88
N THR A 68 -5.17 1.03 -2.81
CA THR A 68 -4.82 2.46 -2.75
C THR A 68 -3.73 2.70 -1.70
N MET A 69 -3.20 3.93 -1.63
CA MET A 69 -2.21 4.27 -0.60
C MET A 69 -2.72 4.08 0.84
N TYR A 70 -4.02 4.26 1.07
CA TYR A 70 -4.64 4.06 2.38
C TYR A 70 -4.49 2.61 2.87
N ASP A 71 -4.48 1.66 1.94
CA ASP A 71 -4.40 0.23 2.21
C ASP A 71 -2.97 -0.25 2.49
N LEU A 72 -1.97 0.50 2.04
CA LEU A 72 -0.56 0.08 2.08
C LEU A 72 0.24 0.67 3.26
N ALA A 73 -0.13 1.86 3.74
CA ALA A 73 0.64 2.55 4.76
C ALA A 73 -0.21 3.50 5.62
N VAL A 74 0.12 3.54 6.93
CA VAL A 74 -0.42 4.52 7.87
C VAL A 74 0.52 5.72 7.95
N PRO A 75 0.07 6.96 7.70
CA PRO A 75 0.89 8.15 7.82
C PRO A 75 1.03 8.60 9.29
N SER A 76 1.55 7.74 10.16
CA SER A 76 1.66 8.00 11.61
C SER A 76 2.41 9.29 11.94
N SER A 77 3.41 9.68 11.15
CA SER A 77 4.10 10.96 11.34
C SER A 77 3.18 12.16 11.15
N SER A 78 2.25 12.10 10.19
CA SER A 78 1.24 13.15 9.95
C SER A 78 0.22 13.21 11.08
N TYR A 79 -0.30 12.06 11.54
CA TYR A 79 -1.22 12.01 12.69
C TYR A 79 -0.56 12.60 13.95
N ASN A 80 0.66 12.17 14.27
CA ASN A 80 1.42 12.69 15.40
C ASN A 80 1.64 14.20 15.31
N ARG A 81 1.96 14.73 14.12
CA ARG A 81 2.14 16.17 13.90
C ARG A 81 0.86 16.95 14.18
N GLU A 82 -0.28 16.51 13.65
CA GLU A 82 -1.56 17.21 13.86
C GLU A 82 -2.05 17.09 15.32
N ILE A 83 -1.89 15.92 15.95
CA ILE A 83 -2.17 15.74 17.38
C ILE A 83 -1.32 16.69 18.23
N ASN A 84 -0.03 16.85 17.92
CA ASN A 84 0.85 17.75 18.66
C ASN A 84 0.44 19.22 18.49
N LYS A 85 -0.04 19.64 17.31
CA LYS A 85 -0.59 20.99 17.13
C LYS A 85 -1.82 21.22 18.02
N LEU A 86 -2.72 20.23 18.12
CA LEU A 86 -3.88 20.33 19.01
C LEU A 86 -3.48 20.43 20.48
N LYS A 87 -2.47 19.66 20.92
CA LYS A 87 -1.92 19.76 22.28
C LYS A 87 -1.35 21.16 22.57
N ILE A 88 -0.61 21.74 21.63
CA ILE A 88 -0.07 23.10 21.75
C ILE A 88 -1.22 24.12 21.82
N GLN A 89 -2.24 23.97 20.98
CA GLN A 89 -3.40 24.85 20.96
C GLN A 89 -4.19 24.77 22.28
N MET A 90 -4.40 23.57 22.82
CA MET A 90 -5.06 23.39 24.12
C MET A 90 -4.27 24.06 25.25
N LYS A 91 -2.95 23.94 25.25
CA LYS A 91 -2.08 24.63 26.21
C LYS A 91 -2.21 26.15 26.08
N ALA A 92 -2.20 26.70 24.86
CA ALA A 92 -2.39 28.13 24.64
C ALA A 92 -3.77 28.63 25.11
N ILE A 93 -4.81 27.81 24.98
CA ILE A 93 -6.15 28.09 25.53
C ILE A 93 -6.10 28.10 27.07
N ASP A 94 -5.42 27.13 27.69
CA ASP A 94 -5.20 27.03 29.13
C ASP A 94 -4.41 28.22 29.70
N ASP A 95 -3.46 28.77 28.95
CA ASP A 95 -2.63 29.90 29.37
C ASP A 95 -3.32 31.27 29.12
N ASN A 96 -4.39 31.32 28.33
CA ASN A 96 -5.13 32.55 28.07
C ASN A 96 -6.03 32.93 29.26
N LEU A 97 -5.66 34.02 29.95
CA LEU A 97 -6.36 34.56 31.12
C LEU A 97 -7.53 35.50 30.75
N GLU A 98 -7.52 36.08 29.56
CA GLU A 98 -8.58 36.99 29.08
C GLU A 98 -9.81 36.24 28.54
N MET A 99 -9.65 34.94 28.26
CA MET A 99 -10.72 34.12 27.70
C MET A 99 -11.76 33.75 28.78
N PRO A 100 -13.07 33.99 28.54
CA PRO A 100 -14.12 33.58 29.47
C PRO A 100 -14.07 32.06 29.76
N PRO A 101 -14.27 31.62 31.02
CA PRO A 101 -14.16 30.20 31.40
C PRO A 101 -15.02 29.25 30.55
N ASN A 102 -16.25 29.65 30.22
CA ASN A 102 -17.14 28.85 29.37
C ASN A 102 -16.63 28.72 27.93
N LYS A 103 -16.03 29.78 27.37
CA LYS A 103 -15.45 29.75 26.02
C LYS A 103 -14.19 28.89 25.99
N LYS A 104 -13.36 29.00 27.03
CA LYS A 104 -12.15 28.20 27.25
C LYS A 104 -12.47 26.70 27.31
N LYS A 105 -13.44 26.32 28.14
CA LYS A 105 -13.94 24.94 28.24
C LYS A 105 -14.42 24.41 26.89
N LYS A 106 -15.26 25.17 26.18
CA LYS A 106 -15.82 24.76 24.88
C LYS A 106 -14.75 24.55 23.80
N GLU A 107 -13.78 25.46 23.69
CA GLU A 107 -12.69 25.34 22.72
C GLU A 107 -11.76 24.17 23.05
N LYS A 108 -11.49 23.92 24.33
CA LYS A 108 -10.71 22.76 24.77
C LYS A 108 -11.42 21.45 24.45
N GLU A 109 -12.71 21.35 24.75
CA GLU A 109 -13.55 20.18 24.39
C GLU A 109 -13.53 19.92 22.89
N ARG A 110 -13.60 20.97 22.06
CA ARG A 110 -13.49 20.85 20.60
C ARG A 110 -12.14 20.27 20.17
N CYS A 111 -11.03 20.76 20.75
CA CYS A 111 -9.69 20.27 20.45
C CYS A 111 -9.50 18.81 20.91
N THR A 112 -9.98 18.46 22.11
CA THR A 112 -9.93 17.09 22.63
C THR A 112 -10.75 16.14 21.77
N ALA A 113 -11.98 16.50 21.38
CA ALA A 113 -12.80 15.67 20.52
C ALA A 113 -12.15 15.42 19.14
N LEU A 114 -11.48 16.43 18.57
CA LEU A 114 -10.73 16.26 17.32
C LEU A 114 -9.48 15.38 17.51
N GLN A 115 -8.77 15.53 18.62
CA GLN A 115 -7.63 14.66 18.95
C GLN A 115 -8.07 13.20 19.07
N ASP A 116 -9.14 12.93 19.81
CA ASP A 116 -9.67 11.58 20.00
C ASP A 116 -10.11 10.97 18.66
N LYS A 117 -10.72 11.78 17.78
CA LYS A 117 -11.08 11.35 16.42
C LYS A 117 -9.84 10.96 15.60
N LEU A 118 -8.77 11.75 15.65
CA LEU A 118 -7.52 11.44 14.92
C LEU A 118 -6.85 10.16 15.43
N VAL A 119 -6.82 9.96 16.75
CA VAL A 119 -6.27 8.75 17.37
C VAL A 119 -7.07 7.51 16.96
N GLU A 120 -8.40 7.60 16.99
CA GLU A 120 -9.26 6.49 16.57
C GLU A 120 -9.15 6.21 15.06
N GLU A 121 -9.01 7.24 14.23
CA GLU A 121 -8.79 7.09 12.79
C GLU A 121 -7.45 6.40 12.48
N GLU A 122 -6.35 6.83 13.11
CA GLU A 122 -5.03 6.21 12.98
C GLU A 122 -5.07 4.74 13.38
N LYS A 123 -5.73 4.43 14.50
CA LYS A 123 -5.91 3.05 14.99
C LYS A 123 -6.69 2.21 13.98
N LYS A 124 -7.82 2.70 13.47
CA LYS A 124 -8.63 1.99 12.46
C LYS A 124 -7.85 1.73 11.19
N GLN A 125 -7.08 2.72 10.71
CA GLN A 125 -6.25 2.55 9.53
C GLN A 125 -5.12 1.53 9.78
N SER A 126 -4.49 1.55 10.96
CA SER A 126 -3.45 0.58 11.34
C SER A 126 -3.96 -0.86 11.35
N GLU A 127 -5.14 -1.08 11.94
CA GLU A 127 -5.80 -2.39 11.89
C GLU A 127 -6.16 -2.82 10.46
N HIS A 128 -6.58 -1.87 9.62
CA HIS A 128 -6.89 -2.12 8.21
C HIS A 128 -5.65 -2.51 7.40
N VAL A 129 -4.60 -1.70 7.45
CA VAL A 129 -3.32 -1.96 6.78
C VAL A 129 -2.75 -3.30 7.24
N SER A 130 -2.83 -3.62 8.54
CA SER A 130 -2.39 -4.92 9.06
C SER A 130 -3.13 -6.09 8.40
N ARG A 131 -4.46 -6.00 8.23
CA ARG A 131 -5.26 -7.03 7.53
C ARG A 131 -4.88 -7.15 6.05
N VAL A 132 -4.71 -6.02 5.36
CA VAL A 132 -4.32 -6.00 3.94
C VAL A 132 -2.95 -6.64 3.75
N LEU A 133 -1.95 -6.25 4.55
CA LEU A 133 -0.60 -6.83 4.47
C LEU A 133 -0.58 -8.32 4.79
N GLN A 134 -1.43 -8.77 5.71
CA GLN A 134 -1.57 -10.19 6.01
C GLN A 134 -2.20 -10.99 4.86
N ARG A 135 -3.22 -10.43 4.19
CA ARG A 135 -3.77 -11.00 2.96
C ARG A 135 -2.70 -11.11 1.88
N MET A 136 -2.00 -10.01 1.60
CA MET A 136 -0.89 -9.98 0.64
C MET A 136 0.16 -11.06 0.94
N LYS A 137 0.52 -11.25 2.21
CA LYS A 137 1.47 -12.28 2.64
C LYS A 137 1.02 -13.71 2.31
N LEU A 138 -0.27 -13.99 2.35
CA LEU A 138 -0.84 -15.32 2.09
C LEU A 138 -1.06 -15.58 0.60
N GLU A 139 -1.33 -14.54 -0.18
CA GLU A 139 -1.52 -14.65 -1.64
C GLU A 139 -0.20 -14.57 -2.43
N LYS A 140 0.88 -14.04 -1.85
CA LYS A 140 2.12 -13.73 -2.58
C LYS A 140 2.68 -14.90 -3.39
N ASP A 141 2.48 -16.13 -2.93
CA ASP A 141 3.07 -17.32 -3.56
C ASP A 141 2.36 -17.71 -4.87
N THR A 142 1.17 -17.18 -5.14
CA THR A 142 0.41 -17.40 -6.39
C THR A 142 0.47 -16.20 -7.34
N TRP A 143 1.12 -15.11 -6.95
CA TRP A 143 1.06 -13.86 -7.71
C TRP A 143 1.85 -13.89 -9.01
N LEU A 144 3.11 -14.34 -8.95
CA LEU A 144 4.04 -14.37 -10.07
C LEU A 144 4.37 -15.82 -10.40
N LEU A 145 3.95 -16.27 -11.58
CA LEU A 145 4.03 -17.66 -11.97
C LEU A 145 5.35 -17.89 -12.70
N ALA A 146 6.14 -18.87 -12.27
CA ALA A 146 7.47 -19.17 -12.84
C ALA A 146 7.42 -19.86 -14.22
N ARG A 147 6.44 -19.52 -15.07
CA ARG A 147 6.25 -20.15 -16.39
C ARG A 147 7.13 -19.53 -17.46
N SER A 148 7.57 -18.29 -17.26
CA SER A 148 8.55 -17.61 -18.12
C SER A 148 9.76 -17.12 -17.33
N THR A 149 10.66 -16.39 -17.99
CA THR A 149 11.83 -15.83 -17.31
C THR A 149 11.43 -14.72 -16.34
N LYS A 150 12.20 -14.55 -15.24
CA LYS A 150 12.01 -13.40 -14.32
C LYS A 150 12.00 -12.06 -15.07
N ASN A 151 12.73 -11.97 -16.17
CA ASN A 151 12.80 -10.80 -17.03
C ASN A 151 11.47 -10.50 -17.72
N GLU A 152 10.81 -11.51 -18.28
CA GLU A 152 9.48 -11.37 -18.89
C GLU A 152 8.44 -11.01 -17.84
N THR A 153 8.44 -11.69 -16.69
CA THR A 153 7.51 -11.40 -15.58
C THR A 153 7.64 -9.97 -15.09
N ILE A 154 8.86 -9.48 -14.86
CA ILE A 154 9.09 -8.08 -14.47
C ILE A 154 8.66 -7.12 -15.58
N THR A 155 8.94 -7.44 -16.85
CA THR A 155 8.50 -6.61 -17.98
C THR A 155 6.98 -6.48 -18.01
N LYS A 156 6.24 -7.59 -17.84
CA LYS A 156 4.76 -7.58 -17.80
C LYS A 156 4.23 -6.79 -16.61
N PHE A 157 4.81 -6.98 -15.43
CA PHE A 157 4.41 -6.22 -14.24
C PHE A 157 4.61 -4.70 -14.45
N LEU A 158 5.77 -4.29 -14.98
CA LEU A 158 6.03 -2.88 -15.23
C LEU A 158 5.07 -2.29 -16.28
N GLN A 159 4.88 -2.98 -17.40
CA GLN A 159 4.04 -2.51 -18.51
C GLN A 159 2.55 -2.46 -18.18
N LEU A 160 2.04 -3.45 -17.45
CA LEU A 160 0.60 -3.61 -17.22
C LEU A 160 0.11 -3.00 -15.90
N CYS A 161 1.03 -2.72 -14.97
CA CYS A 161 0.69 -2.22 -13.63
C CYS A 161 1.41 -0.90 -13.34
N ILE A 162 2.74 -0.92 -13.23
CA ILE A 162 3.49 0.21 -12.68
C ILE A 162 3.46 1.43 -13.60
N PHE A 163 3.90 1.32 -14.84
CA PHE A 163 3.99 2.44 -15.77
C PHE A 163 2.64 3.11 -16.07
N PRO A 164 1.54 2.39 -16.36
CA PRO A 164 0.25 3.04 -16.61
C PRO A 164 -0.31 3.73 -15.35
N ARG A 165 0.02 3.24 -14.14
CA ARG A 165 -0.52 3.81 -12.91
C ARG A 165 0.34 4.96 -12.36
N CYS A 166 1.66 4.88 -12.43
CA CYS A 166 2.54 5.86 -11.78
C CYS A 166 2.46 7.28 -12.39
N ILE A 167 2.00 7.40 -13.64
CA ILE A 167 1.76 8.68 -14.32
C ILE A 167 0.34 9.22 -14.13
N PHE A 168 -0.58 8.43 -13.54
CA PHE A 168 -2.00 8.78 -13.44
C PHE A 168 -2.27 9.91 -12.45
N SER A 169 -1.61 9.89 -11.29
CA SER A 169 -1.71 10.94 -10.28
C SER A 169 -0.47 10.96 -9.38
N SER A 170 -0.27 12.06 -8.65
CA SER A 170 0.86 12.16 -7.71
C SER A 170 0.77 11.15 -6.56
N ILE A 171 -0.44 10.72 -6.18
CA ILE A 171 -0.62 9.69 -5.13
C ILE A 171 -0.35 8.29 -5.69
N ASP A 172 -0.72 8.03 -6.94
CA ASP A 172 -0.45 6.77 -7.62
C ASP A 172 1.03 6.55 -7.90
N ALA A 173 1.79 7.61 -8.16
CA ALA A 173 3.26 7.55 -8.23
C ALA A 173 3.87 6.98 -6.95
N VAL A 174 3.44 7.49 -5.78
CA VAL A 174 3.91 7.01 -4.48
C VAL A 174 3.40 5.60 -4.19
N TYR A 175 2.16 5.30 -4.57
CA TYR A 175 1.58 3.96 -4.50
C TYR A 175 2.42 2.91 -5.21
N CYS A 176 2.80 3.17 -6.46
CA CYS A 176 3.56 2.22 -7.25
C CYS A 176 4.91 1.90 -6.59
N ALA A 177 5.62 2.92 -6.10
CA ALA A 177 6.89 2.73 -5.42
C ALA A 177 6.71 1.93 -4.11
N ARG A 178 5.69 2.25 -3.30
CA ARG A 178 5.40 1.52 -2.07
C ARG A 178 4.93 0.09 -2.31
N PHE A 179 4.15 -0.16 -3.36
CA PHE A 179 3.72 -1.50 -3.70
C PHE A 179 4.92 -2.38 -4.09
N VAL A 180 5.84 -1.85 -4.91
CA VAL A 180 7.10 -2.55 -5.26
C VAL A 180 7.92 -2.88 -4.01
N GLU A 181 8.06 -1.93 -3.07
CA GLU A 181 8.75 -2.16 -1.79
C GLU A 181 8.05 -3.25 -0.96
N LEU A 182 6.72 -3.26 -0.91
CA LEU A 182 5.97 -4.28 -0.16
C LEU A 182 6.09 -5.67 -0.78
N VAL A 183 6.00 -5.81 -2.10
CA VAL A 183 6.24 -7.08 -2.81
C VAL A 183 7.64 -7.61 -2.51
N HIS A 184 8.64 -6.72 -2.50
CA HIS A 184 9.99 -7.07 -2.09
C HIS A 184 10.05 -7.56 -0.62
N LEU A 185 9.50 -6.78 0.32
CA LEU A 185 9.53 -7.09 1.76
C LEU A 185 8.79 -8.38 2.12
N GLN A 186 7.74 -8.73 1.38
CA GLN A 186 6.99 -9.98 1.57
C GLN A 186 7.72 -11.22 1.02
N LYS A 187 8.84 -11.05 0.28
CA LYS A 187 9.54 -12.13 -0.43
C LYS A 187 8.60 -12.87 -1.36
N THR A 188 7.92 -12.13 -2.22
CA THR A 188 7.08 -12.70 -3.28
C THR A 188 7.99 -13.55 -4.19
N PRO A 189 7.69 -14.85 -4.37
CA PRO A 189 8.47 -15.72 -5.26
C PRO A 189 8.53 -15.13 -6.68
N ASN A 190 9.62 -15.41 -7.39
CA ASN A 190 9.86 -14.95 -8.77
C ASN A 190 9.97 -13.44 -8.97
N PHE A 191 9.78 -12.62 -7.94
CA PHE A 191 10.03 -11.18 -8.01
C PHE A 191 11.51 -10.86 -7.87
N SER A 192 12.15 -10.39 -8.95
CA SER A 192 13.51 -9.87 -8.89
C SER A 192 13.48 -8.36 -8.71
N THR A 193 13.65 -7.89 -7.48
CA THR A 193 13.68 -6.45 -7.16
C THR A 193 14.83 -5.74 -7.86
N LEU A 194 16.02 -6.37 -7.94
CA LEU A 194 17.15 -5.78 -8.66
C LEU A 194 16.82 -5.55 -10.14
N LEU A 195 16.24 -6.56 -10.79
CA LEU A 195 15.84 -6.46 -12.20
C LEU A 195 14.71 -5.44 -12.40
N CYS A 196 13.77 -5.37 -11.46
CA CYS A 196 12.70 -4.36 -11.48
C CYS A 196 13.27 -2.94 -11.42
N TYR A 197 14.23 -2.69 -10.55
CA TYR A 197 14.88 -1.38 -10.42
C TYR A 197 15.71 -1.07 -11.66
N ASP A 198 16.55 -2.02 -12.10
CA ASP A 198 17.36 -1.90 -13.32
C ASP A 198 16.52 -1.45 -14.52
N ARG A 199 15.43 -2.17 -14.83
CA ARG A 199 14.53 -1.80 -15.93
C ARG A 199 13.91 -0.42 -15.78
N VAL A 200 13.44 -0.06 -14.59
CA VAL A 200 12.84 1.26 -14.35
C VAL A 200 13.86 2.38 -14.60
N PHE A 201 15.11 2.21 -14.19
CA PHE A 201 16.16 3.22 -14.36
C PHE A 201 16.76 3.23 -15.77
N SER A 202 16.83 2.09 -16.46
CA SER A 202 17.30 2.01 -17.84
C SER A 202 16.29 2.58 -18.84
N ASP A 203 14.98 2.41 -18.60
CA ASP A 203 13.93 2.79 -19.55
C ASP A 203 13.34 4.20 -19.30
N ILE A 204 14.02 5.03 -18.50
CA ILE A 204 13.55 6.40 -18.15
C ILE A 204 13.35 7.25 -19.41
N ILE A 205 14.32 7.23 -20.33
CA ILE A 205 14.31 8.11 -21.51
C ILE A 205 13.06 7.85 -22.35
N TYR A 206 12.76 6.59 -22.63
CA TYR A 206 11.58 6.20 -23.42
C TYR A 206 10.27 6.57 -22.73
N THR A 207 10.19 6.35 -21.40
CA THR A 207 9.00 6.67 -20.63
C THR A 207 8.74 8.18 -20.62
N VAL A 208 9.75 8.98 -20.28
CA VAL A 208 9.64 10.45 -20.21
C VAL A 208 9.35 11.06 -21.58
N ALA A 209 9.95 10.55 -22.66
CA ALA A 209 9.71 11.04 -24.02
C ALA A 209 8.25 10.85 -24.49
N SER A 210 7.53 9.88 -23.91
CA SER A 210 6.11 9.62 -24.21
C SER A 210 5.13 10.36 -23.29
N CYS A 211 5.62 11.05 -22.26
CA CYS A 211 4.80 11.72 -21.25
C CYS A 211 4.55 13.19 -21.61
N THR A 212 3.37 13.69 -21.24
CA THR A 212 3.15 15.12 -21.04
C THR A 212 3.97 15.64 -19.85
N GLU A 213 4.13 16.95 -19.72
CA GLU A 213 4.85 17.57 -18.60
C GLU A 213 4.32 17.13 -17.22
N ASN A 214 2.99 17.06 -17.08
CA ASN A 214 2.35 16.61 -15.85
C ASN A 214 2.61 15.13 -15.55
N GLU A 215 2.59 14.27 -16.57
CA GLU A 215 2.91 12.85 -16.43
C GLU A 215 4.38 12.64 -16.09
N ALA A 216 5.29 13.36 -16.74
CA ALA A 216 6.72 13.33 -16.45
C ALA A 216 7.02 13.78 -15.00
N SER A 217 6.33 14.81 -14.51
CA SER A 217 6.43 15.26 -13.12
C SER A 217 5.99 14.16 -12.13
N ARG A 218 4.88 13.45 -12.41
CA ARG A 218 4.41 12.32 -11.59
C ARG A 218 5.36 11.14 -11.66
N TYR A 219 5.89 10.81 -12.84
CA TYR A 219 6.91 9.79 -13.02
C TYR A 219 8.18 10.12 -12.24
N GLY A 220 8.63 11.38 -12.26
CA GLY A 220 9.76 11.86 -11.46
C GLY A 220 9.53 11.65 -9.95
N ARG A 221 8.30 11.84 -9.46
CA ARG A 221 7.95 11.53 -8.08
C ARG A 221 8.07 10.03 -7.76
N PHE A 222 7.62 9.17 -8.67
CA PHE A 222 7.77 7.72 -8.53
C PHE A 222 9.26 7.32 -8.47
N LEU A 223 10.09 7.84 -9.38
CA LEU A 223 11.54 7.59 -9.39
C LEU A 223 12.21 8.06 -8.10
N CYS A 224 11.85 9.25 -7.60
CA CYS A 224 12.36 9.77 -6.33
C CYS A 224 12.07 8.80 -5.17
N CYS A 225 10.83 8.31 -5.05
CA CYS A 225 10.47 7.33 -4.02
C CYS A 225 11.25 6.00 -4.16
N MET A 226 11.49 5.52 -5.38
CA MET A 226 12.32 4.33 -5.58
C MET A 226 13.77 4.57 -5.17
N LEU A 227 14.35 5.73 -5.53
CA LEU A 227 15.71 6.12 -5.17
C LEU A 227 15.91 6.30 -3.66
N GLU A 228 14.92 6.82 -2.94
CA GLU A 228 14.98 6.90 -1.47
C GLU A 228 15.19 5.52 -0.84
N THR A 229 14.57 4.49 -1.40
CA THR A 229 14.70 3.11 -0.92
C THR A 229 16.10 2.56 -1.19
N VAL A 230 16.63 2.76 -2.40
CA VAL A 230 18.00 2.34 -2.74
C VAL A 230 19.03 3.09 -1.91
N THR A 231 18.85 4.40 -1.76
CA THR A 231 19.76 5.26 -0.98
C THR A 231 19.84 4.79 0.47
N LYS A 232 18.71 4.42 1.09
CA LYS A 232 18.69 3.85 2.45
C LYS A 232 19.47 2.55 2.53
N TRP A 233 19.30 1.66 1.55
CA TRP A 233 20.06 0.41 1.50
C TRP A 233 21.55 0.65 1.29
N HIS A 234 21.92 1.67 0.53
CA HIS A 234 23.32 2.04 0.31
C HIS A 234 23.97 2.73 1.52
N SER A 235 23.20 3.54 2.28
CA SER A 235 23.73 4.37 3.36
C SER A 235 24.13 3.59 4.63
N ASP A 236 23.58 2.39 4.83
CA ASP A 236 23.82 1.61 6.05
C ASP A 236 24.07 0.14 5.70
N ARG A 237 25.30 -0.32 5.98
CA ARG A 237 25.73 -1.71 5.74
C ARG A 237 24.90 -2.72 6.53
N ALA A 238 24.44 -2.39 7.74
CA ALA A 238 23.60 -3.27 8.54
C ALA A 238 22.20 -3.41 7.93
N VAL A 239 21.64 -2.32 7.40
CA VAL A 239 20.38 -2.34 6.64
C VAL A 239 20.55 -3.12 5.35
N TYR A 240 21.65 -2.89 4.61
CA TYR A 240 22.00 -3.65 3.43
C TYR A 240 22.10 -5.15 3.70
N ASP A 241 22.85 -5.56 4.73
CA ASP A 241 23.05 -6.97 5.07
C ASP A 241 21.74 -7.63 5.54
N LYS A 242 20.88 -6.89 6.25
CA LYS A 242 19.54 -7.36 6.62
C LYS A 242 18.70 -7.62 5.38
N VAL A 243 18.70 -6.70 4.41
CA VAL A 243 17.97 -6.83 3.14
C VAL A 243 18.58 -7.93 2.27
N ARG A 244 19.92 -8.01 2.17
CA ARG A 244 20.66 -9.07 1.44
C ARG A 244 20.33 -10.47 1.96
N LYS A 245 20.20 -10.64 3.28
CA LYS A 245 19.74 -11.91 3.88
C LYS A 245 18.30 -12.27 3.50
N LEU A 246 17.46 -11.30 3.12
CA LEU A 246 16.14 -11.58 2.56
C LEU A 246 16.24 -12.15 1.14
N TYR A 247 17.22 -11.71 0.33
CA TYR A 247 17.45 -12.22 -1.03
C TYR A 247 17.95 -13.67 -1.05
N TYR A 248 18.92 -14.03 -0.22
CA TYR A 248 19.56 -15.36 -0.27
C TYR A 248 18.70 -16.52 0.28
N ASN A 249 17.67 -16.23 1.08
CA ASN A 249 16.76 -17.26 1.61
C ASN A 249 15.50 -17.46 0.73
N SER A 250 15.50 -16.92 -0.49
CA SER A 250 14.37 -16.98 -1.44
C SER A 250 14.77 -17.58 -2.80
N VAL A 251 15.94 -18.22 -2.86
CA VAL A 251 16.47 -18.99 -4.00
C VAL A 251 16.53 -20.45 -3.60
#